data_AF-A0A376KZL0-F1
#
_entry.id   AF-A0A376KZL0-F1
#
_cell.length_a   1.000
_cell.length_b   1.000
_cell.length_c   1.000
_cell.angle_alpha   90.00
_cell.angle_beta   90.00
_cell.angle_gamma   90.00
#
_symmetry.space_group_name_H-M   'P 1'
#
loop_
_entity.id
_entity.type
_entity.pdbx_description
1 polymer ?
#
loop_
_entity_poly.entity_id
_entity_poly.type
_entity_poly.pdbx_seq_one_letter_code
_entity_poly.pdbx_strand_id
1 'polypeptide(L)'
;MTGASLATDIQGLRDQLLNLANTTDGNGRYIFAGYKTETAPFSEEKGKYVGGAESIKQQVDASRSMVIGHTGDKIFDQYYQQRGSGTRR
;
A
#
# COMPACT_ATOMS: atom_id res chain seq x y z
N MET A 1 -2.36 -18.50 30.02
CA MET A 1 -3.21 -17.36 29.60
C MET A 1 -2.46 -16.33 28.73
N THR A 2 -1.27 -16.62 28.18
CA THR A 2 -0.44 -15.60 27.48
C THR A 2 -0.45 -15.69 25.95
N GLY A 3 -0.81 -16.84 25.37
CA GLY A 3 -0.87 -17.00 23.90
C GLY A 3 -2.12 -16.38 23.27
N ALA A 4 -3.26 -16.41 23.97
CA ALA A 4 -4.52 -15.86 23.47
C ALA A 4 -4.52 -14.32 23.47
N SER A 5 -3.86 -13.68 24.44
CA SER A 5 -3.72 -12.22 24.48
C SER A 5 -2.82 -11.72 23.35
N LEU A 6 -1.66 -12.35 23.15
CA LEU A 6 -0.75 -11.99 22.05
C LEU A 6 -1.40 -12.16 20.67
N ALA A 7 -2.14 -13.25 20.46
CA ALA A 7 -2.88 -13.44 19.21
C ALA A 7 -3.89 -12.32 18.98
N THR A 8 -4.63 -11.93 20.03
CA THR A 8 -5.61 -10.83 19.98
C THR A 8 -4.94 -9.50 19.66
N ASP A 9 -3.80 -9.20 20.28
CA ASP A 9 -3.04 -7.98 20.03
C ASP A 9 -2.53 -7.92 18.58
N ILE A 10 -2.01 -9.03 18.04
CA ILE A 10 -1.58 -9.12 16.65
C ILE A 10 -2.76 -8.95 15.69
N GLN A 11 -3.93 -9.50 16.02
CA GLN A 11 -5.15 -9.29 15.25
C GLN A 11 -5.54 -7.80 15.22
N GLY A 12 -5.54 -7.13 16.37
CA GLY A 12 -5.82 -5.70 16.43
C GLY A 12 -4.85 -4.86 15.60
N LEU A 13 -3.55 -5.17 15.65
CA LEU A 13 -2.54 -4.50 14.84
C LEU A 13 -2.75 -4.74 13.34
N ARG A 14 -3.10 -5.97 12.95
CA ARG A 14 -3.44 -6.31 11.55
C ARG A 14 -4.62 -5.45 11.08
N ASP A 15 -5.67 -5.36 11.87
CA ASP A 15 -6.89 -4.62 11.48
C ASP A 15 -6.61 -3.12 11.35
N GLN A 16 -5.77 -2.56 12.24
CA GLN A 16 -5.30 -1.18 12.13
C GLN A 16 -4.49 -0.93 10.85
N LEU A 17 -3.56 -1.84 10.52
CA LEU A 17 -2.77 -1.74 9.29
C LEU A 17 -3.64 -1.88 8.04
N LEU A 18 -4.62 -2.77 8.05
CA LEU A 18 -5.56 -2.96 6.95
C LEU A 18 -6.42 -1.70 6.74
N ASN A 19 -6.91 -1.09 7.82
CA ASN A 19 -7.65 0.17 7.75
C ASN A 19 -6.78 1.30 7.19
N LEU A 20 -5.52 1.38 7.63
CA LEU A 20 -4.57 2.35 7.08
C LEU A 20 -4.31 2.09 5.58
N ALA A 21 -4.12 0.83 5.18
CA ALA A 21 -3.89 0.45 3.80
C ALA A 21 -5.09 0.73 2.88
N ASN A 22 -6.30 0.77 3.45
CA ASN A 22 -7.55 1.15 2.79
C ASN A 22 -7.96 2.62 3.07
N THR A 23 -7.02 3.51 3.42
CA THR A 23 -7.31 4.92 3.65
C THR A 23 -7.87 5.61 2.39
N THR A 24 -8.87 6.47 2.58
CA THR A 24 -9.40 7.36 1.54
C THR A 24 -9.02 8.82 1.76
N ASP A 25 -9.03 9.61 0.70
CA ASP A 25 -8.95 11.07 0.79
C ASP A 25 -10.28 11.69 1.25
N GLY A 26 -10.35 13.03 1.29
CA GLY A 26 -11.56 13.77 1.65
C GLY A 26 -12.75 13.59 0.70
N ASN A 27 -12.53 13.01 -0.49
CA ASN A 27 -13.56 12.71 -1.48
C ASN A 27 -13.95 11.23 -1.50
N GLY A 28 -13.42 10.41 -0.58
CA GLY A 28 -13.68 8.97 -0.54
C GLY A 28 -12.87 8.16 -1.55
N ARG A 29 -11.80 8.73 -2.14
CA ARG A 29 -10.92 8.03 -3.09
C ARG A 29 -9.81 7.30 -2.35
N TYR A 30 -9.62 6.00 -2.61
CA TYR A 30 -8.56 5.22 -1.99
C TYR A 30 -7.17 5.69 -2.44
N ILE A 31 -6.35 6.15 -1.50
CA ILE A 31 -5.07 6.83 -1.81
C ILE A 31 -3.95 5.86 -2.20
N PHE A 32 -4.07 4.59 -1.81
CA PHE A 32 -3.12 3.52 -2.13
C PHE A 32 -3.61 2.60 -3.26
N ALA A 33 -4.70 2.96 -3.95
CA ALA A 33 -5.28 2.14 -5.02
C ALA A 33 -4.71 2.40 -6.42
N GLY A 34 -3.70 3.27 -6.55
CA GLY A 34 -3.28 3.76 -7.86
C GLY A 34 -4.47 4.41 -8.58
N TYR A 35 -4.63 4.16 -9.88
CA TYR A 35 -5.78 4.68 -10.63
C TYR A 35 -7.14 3.99 -10.32
N LYS A 36 -7.19 2.93 -9.52
CA LYS A 36 -8.44 2.24 -9.13
C LYS A 36 -9.06 2.81 -7.85
N THR A 37 -9.25 4.12 -7.82
CA THR A 37 -9.61 4.86 -6.59
C THR A 37 -11.00 4.57 -6.01
N GLU A 38 -11.87 3.91 -6.77
CA GLU A 38 -13.26 3.61 -6.37
C GLU A 38 -13.41 2.34 -5.54
N THR A 39 -12.36 1.53 -5.47
CA THR A 39 -12.40 0.18 -4.87
C THR A 39 -11.29 0.04 -3.84
N ALA A 40 -11.61 -0.59 -2.72
CA ALA A 40 -10.63 -0.83 -1.65
C ALA A 40 -9.41 -1.58 -2.19
N PRO A 41 -8.18 -1.07 -1.99
CA PRO A 41 -6.97 -1.68 -2.53
C PRO A 41 -6.57 -2.97 -1.84
N PHE A 42 -7.02 -3.25 -0.61
CA PHE A 42 -6.72 -4.46 0.14
C PHE A 42 -7.98 -5.22 0.54
N SER A 43 -8.00 -6.53 0.28
CA SER A 43 -9.10 -7.40 0.70
C SER A 43 -9.14 -7.56 2.22
N GLU A 44 -10.31 -7.46 2.85
CA GLU A 44 -10.42 -7.62 4.31
C GLU A 44 -10.03 -9.03 4.79
N GLU A 45 -10.48 -10.06 4.08
CA GLU A 45 -10.27 -11.46 4.46
C GLU A 45 -8.77 -11.85 4.49
N LYS A 46 -8.03 -11.49 3.43
CA LYS A 46 -6.66 -11.98 3.18
C LYS A 46 -5.59 -10.90 3.20
N GLY A 47 -5.95 -9.63 3.35
CA GLY A 47 -5.01 -8.50 3.23
C GLY A 47 -4.29 -8.43 1.87
N LYS A 48 -4.88 -9.01 0.81
CA LYS A 48 -4.26 -9.09 -0.51
C LYS A 48 -4.46 -7.77 -1.27
N TYR A 49 -3.41 -7.28 -1.92
CA TYR A 49 -3.52 -6.13 -2.82
C TYR A 49 -4.32 -6.46 -4.09
N VAL A 50 -5.31 -5.62 -4.40
CA VAL A 50 -6.20 -5.71 -5.57
C VAL A 50 -6.35 -4.37 -6.32
N GLY A 51 -5.57 -3.36 -5.93
CA GLY A 51 -5.56 -2.03 -6.53
C GLY A 51 -4.96 -1.97 -7.96
N GLY A 52 -4.68 -0.75 -8.41
CA GLY A 52 -4.01 -0.49 -9.68
C GLY A 52 -2.50 -0.70 -9.59
N ALA A 53 -1.87 -1.19 -10.67
CA ALA A 53 -0.42 -1.42 -10.69
C ALA A 53 0.41 -0.13 -10.88
N GLU A 54 -0.23 0.94 -11.36
CA GLU A 54 0.45 2.19 -11.69
C GLU A 54 0.25 3.24 -10.61
N SER A 55 1.37 3.83 -10.18
CA SER A 55 1.38 4.99 -9.29
C SER A 55 0.85 6.21 -10.01
N ILE A 56 0.06 7.02 -9.31
CA ILE A 56 -0.50 8.24 -9.87
C ILE A 56 0.65 9.24 -10.05
N LYS A 57 0.80 9.72 -11.28
CA LYS A 57 1.76 10.75 -11.65
C LYS A 57 1.03 12.01 -12.07
N GLN A 58 1.58 13.15 -11.67
CA GLN A 58 1.12 14.46 -12.08
C GLN A 58 2.26 15.24 -12.73
N GLN A 59 1.98 15.87 -13.86
CA GLN A 59 2.91 16.79 -14.49
C GLN A 59 2.91 18.11 -13.71
N VAL A 60 4.09 18.55 -13.29
CA VAL A 60 4.27 19.77 -12.47
C VAL A 60 4.98 20.89 -13.23
N ASP A 61 5.55 20.59 -14.39
CA ASP A 61 6.16 21.53 -15.33
C ASP A 61 6.26 20.88 -16.73
N ALA A 62 6.60 21.63 -17.78
CA ALA A 62 6.72 21.18 -19.16
C ALA A 62 7.65 19.96 -19.33
N SER A 63 8.62 19.77 -18.42
CA SER A 63 9.60 18.67 -18.48
C SER A 63 9.58 17.72 -17.28
N ARG A 64 8.72 17.93 -16.28
CA ARG A 64 8.79 17.21 -15.00
C ARG A 64 7.46 16.57 -14.63
N SER A 65 7.49 15.26 -14.37
CA SER A 65 6.39 14.48 -13.83
C SER A 65 6.78 13.95 -12.44
N MET A 66 5.89 14.15 -11.46
CA MET A 66 6.09 13.71 -10.08
C MET A 66 5.06 12.62 -9.73
N VAL A 67 5.50 11.61 -8.97
CA VAL A 67 4.59 10.64 -8.36
C VAL A 67 3.91 11.30 -7.18
N ILE A 68 2.59 11.33 -7.19
CA ILE A 68 1.76 11.94 -6.14
C ILE A 68 0.97 10.90 -5.33
N GLY A 69 0.92 9.65 -5.79
CA GLY A 69 0.28 8.55 -5.09
C GLY A 69 1.00 7.23 -5.37
N HIS A 70 1.65 6.68 -4.35
CA HIS A 70 2.21 5.33 -4.42
C HIS A 70 1.09 4.28 -4.33
N THR A 71 1.29 3.16 -5.01
CA THR A 71 0.37 2.02 -4.95
C THR A 71 0.61 1.24 -3.66
N GLY A 72 -0.45 0.65 -3.12
CA GLY A 72 -0.41 -0.04 -1.83
C GLY A 72 0.56 -1.22 -1.81
N ASP A 73 0.75 -1.91 -2.93
CA ASP A 73 1.76 -2.98 -3.04
C ASP A 73 3.17 -2.49 -2.72
N LYS A 74 3.52 -1.26 -3.10
CA LYS A 74 4.83 -0.65 -2.81
C LYS A 74 4.99 -0.23 -1.37
N ILE A 75 3.91 -0.11 -0.61
CA ILE A 75 3.94 0.39 0.78
C ILE A 75 3.71 -0.75 1.77
N PHE A 76 2.79 -1.66 1.47
CA PHE A 76 2.30 -2.69 2.40
C PHE A 76 2.53 -4.12 1.93
N ASP A 77 2.76 -4.35 0.64
CA ASP A 77 3.02 -5.70 0.07
C ASP A 77 4.50 -5.90 -0.30
N GLN A 78 5.37 -4.95 0.05
CA GLN A 78 6.76 -5.00 -0.37
C GLN A 78 7.59 -5.87 0.58
N TYR A 79 7.88 -7.11 0.16
CA TYR A 79 9.04 -7.85 0.67
C TYR A 79 10.32 -7.28 0.03
N TYR A 80 11.17 -6.64 0.82
CA TYR A 80 12.48 -6.17 0.37
C TYR A 80 13.37 -7.35 -0.05
N GLN A 81 13.44 -7.66 -1.34
CA GLN A 81 14.67 -8.25 -1.89
C GLN A 81 15.67 -7.14 -2.20
N GLN A 82 16.30 -6.59 -1.15
CA GLN A 82 17.60 -5.94 -1.35
C GLN A 82 18.65 -7.04 -1.49
N ARG A 83 19.00 -7.38 -2.74
CA ARG A 83 20.38 -7.74 -3.16
C ARG A 83 20.44 -8.04 -4.65
N GLY A 84 21.19 -7.23 -5.40
CA GLY A 84 21.71 -7.67 -6.70
C GLY A 84 21.99 -6.62 -7.77
N SER A 85 22.73 -5.53 -7.50
CA SER A 85 23.49 -4.87 -8.58
C SER A 85 24.77 -4.22 -8.07
N GLY A 86 25.55 -5.00 -7.32
CA GLY A 86 26.99 -4.77 -7.26
C GLY A 86 27.62 -5.23 -8.58
N THR A 87 27.58 -4.39 -9.61
CA THR A 87 28.44 -4.57 -10.78
C THR A 87 29.88 -4.37 -10.32
N ARG A 88 30.56 -5.48 -10.03
CA ARG A 88 32.02 -5.49 -9.96
C ARG A 88 32.55 -5.19 -11.37
N ARG A 89 33.24 -4.06 -11.53
CA ARG A 89 34.31 -3.91 -12.51
C ARG A 89 35.58 -3.63 -11.72
#